data_AF-A0A259IFQ6-F1
#
_entry.id   AF-A0A259IFQ6-F1
#
_cell.length_a   1.000
_cell.length_b   1.000
_cell.length_c   1.000
_cell.angle_alpha   90.00
_cell.angle_beta   90.00
_cell.angle_gamma   90.00
#
_symmetry.space_group_name_H-M   'P 1'
#
loop_
_entity.id
_entity.type
_entity.pdbx_description
1 polymer ?
#
loop_
_entity_poly.entity_id
_entity_poly.type
_entity_poly.pdbx_seq_one_letter_code
_entity_poly.pdbx_strand_id
1 'polypeptide(L)'
;GDVSAQQNLASAYLTGAFKTPIQPANALIWLEKSYLLLQNQLLSTTSSGDIEITHLEVASPQFLEMFKQISAVPLVATLNSPAFSFGWKSFWKLAQSNISASYAAQWQLAELLLDPNKKDLQTEIANWVSKQDGERDFFVFQKTAKEFLLQLAESETPFTNSAKELLIKLQPKDEALSSLWNAWILEKNEAALIRAAELGLTIAKLTLGLRLAQFNEVDSDANDLIGVGSGKSNASLKKAAYWLELAAKDGDRDAWFALGEIYRRPQFSGYNASESDRCFDRAADLGHPVAQFRRGANLWRKREKVEEKVRGLQASYWVWQAHQQGVPEAKELLGKILENVSDPRKNDWPELATCAEKALNHHAEHKLDEEWILLCHRLIIANQFNLSKAELLLCEVGQLQHEHCVVVDIRHELPKILPRLIQIDTTQQRRSLLAAGKVFASCESNLEGNLRQRRYRFDRVTEWLTATFSQDQAVA
;
A
#
# COMPACT_ATOMS: atom_id res chain seq x y z
N GLY A 1 16.95 -22.63 61.45
CA GLY A 1 15.62 -22.02 61.24
C GLY A 1 15.65 -20.55 61.57
N ASP A 2 16.73 -19.85 61.21
CA ASP A 2 16.81 -18.39 61.30
C ASP A 2 16.35 -17.80 59.96
N VAL A 3 15.50 -16.78 60.01
CA VAL A 3 14.90 -16.10 58.86
C VAL A 3 15.99 -15.44 58.01
N SER A 4 16.96 -14.79 58.65
CA SER A 4 18.06 -14.11 57.95
C SER A 4 18.92 -15.09 57.14
N ALA A 5 19.25 -16.24 57.73
CA ALA A 5 19.99 -17.30 57.05
C ALA A 5 19.25 -17.86 55.83
N GLN A 6 17.92 -18.01 55.91
CA GLN A 6 17.11 -18.52 54.80
C GLN A 6 16.99 -17.49 53.66
N GLN A 7 16.83 -16.21 53.98
CA GLN A 7 16.81 -15.14 52.97
C GLN A 7 18.17 -14.97 52.28
N ASN A 8 19.27 -15.06 53.02
CA ASN A 8 20.62 -15.02 52.44
C ASN A 8 20.88 -16.21 51.51
N LEU A 9 20.38 -17.39 51.87
CA LEU A 9 20.50 -18.58 51.02
C LEU A 9 19.64 -18.45 49.75
N ALA A 10 18.43 -17.90 49.84
CA ALA A 10 17.61 -17.59 48.68
C ALA A 10 18.30 -16.58 47.75
N SER A 11 18.88 -15.53 48.31
CA SER A 11 19.67 -14.53 47.57
C SER A 11 20.88 -15.16 46.87
N ALA A 12 21.57 -16.09 47.51
CA ALA A 12 22.66 -16.83 46.88
C ALA A 12 22.19 -17.63 45.66
N TYR A 13 21.05 -18.33 45.75
CA TYR A 13 20.47 -19.06 44.61
C TYR A 13 19.95 -18.17 43.47
N LEU A 14 19.66 -16.88 43.72
CA LEU A 14 19.28 -15.93 42.67
C LEU A 14 20.50 -15.28 42.00
N THR A 15 21.53 -14.97 42.78
CA THR A 15 22.71 -14.23 42.31
C THR A 15 23.86 -15.13 41.83
N GLY A 16 23.82 -16.42 42.19
CA GLY A 16 24.93 -17.35 42.01
C GLY A 16 26.11 -17.08 42.95
N ALA A 17 25.87 -16.33 44.05
CA ALA A 17 26.90 -16.07 45.05
C ALA A 17 27.47 -17.36 45.63
N PHE A 18 28.73 -17.33 46.05
CA PHE A 18 29.44 -18.50 46.60
C PHE A 18 29.55 -19.70 45.63
N LYS A 19 29.60 -19.45 44.32
CA LYS A 19 29.67 -20.48 43.26
C LYS A 19 28.46 -21.42 43.25
N THR A 20 27.33 -20.96 43.78
CA THR A 20 26.07 -21.71 43.69
C THR A 20 25.47 -21.55 42.30
N PRO A 21 24.96 -22.62 41.67
CA PRO A 21 24.21 -22.49 40.42
C PRO A 21 22.96 -21.64 40.64
N ILE A 22 22.63 -20.77 39.67
CA ILE A 22 21.39 -19.99 39.70
C ILE A 22 20.20 -20.96 39.63
N GLN A 23 19.40 -21.01 40.69
CA GLN A 23 18.30 -21.95 40.84
C GLN A 23 17.07 -21.24 41.42
N PRO A 24 16.25 -20.57 40.57
CA PRO A 24 15.07 -19.83 41.00
C PRO A 24 14.08 -20.65 41.82
N ALA A 25 13.88 -21.93 41.45
CA ALA A 25 13.00 -22.85 42.18
C ALA A 25 13.46 -23.07 43.63
N ASN A 26 14.77 -23.22 43.85
CA ASN A 26 15.34 -23.41 45.19
C ASN A 26 15.32 -22.11 46.00
N ALA A 27 15.57 -20.97 45.36
CA ALA A 27 15.40 -19.67 46.00
C ALA A 27 13.96 -19.50 46.53
N LEU A 28 12.96 -19.85 45.71
CA LEU A 28 11.55 -19.74 46.11
C LEU A 28 11.19 -20.64 47.31
N ILE A 29 11.72 -21.86 47.37
CA ILE A 29 11.52 -22.78 48.50
C ILE A 29 12.08 -22.19 49.81
N TRP A 30 13.25 -21.55 49.76
CA TRP A 30 13.84 -20.92 50.95
C TRP A 30 13.09 -19.66 51.36
N LEU A 31 12.58 -18.89 50.40
CA LEU A 31 11.70 -17.75 50.67
C LEU A 31 10.38 -18.19 51.31
N GLU A 32 9.76 -19.27 50.84
CA GLU A 32 8.55 -19.85 51.43
C GLU A 32 8.77 -20.24 52.90
N LYS A 33 9.87 -20.94 53.19
CA LYS A 33 10.24 -21.31 54.56
C LYS A 33 10.45 -20.08 55.45
N SER A 34 11.07 -19.03 54.90
CA SER A 34 11.29 -17.78 55.63
C SER A 34 9.98 -17.04 55.92
N TYR A 35 9.06 -17.04 54.95
CA TYR A 35 7.73 -16.44 55.09
C TYR A 35 6.92 -17.13 56.18
N LEU A 36 6.86 -18.47 56.17
CA LEU A 36 6.12 -19.24 57.17
C LEU A 36 6.68 -19.03 58.58
N LEU A 37 8.01 -18.94 58.72
CA LEU A 37 8.63 -18.64 60.02
C LEU A 37 8.29 -17.24 60.52
N LEU A 38 8.33 -16.23 59.65
CA LEU A 38 7.93 -14.86 59.99
C LEU A 38 6.44 -14.78 60.35
N GLN A 39 5.59 -15.47 59.60
CA GLN A 39 4.16 -15.53 59.87
C GLN A 39 3.87 -16.17 61.24
N ASN A 40 4.56 -17.27 61.57
CA ASN A 40 4.44 -17.91 62.89
C ASN A 40 4.95 -17.02 64.03
N GLN A 41 6.03 -16.25 63.80
CA GLN A 41 6.52 -15.28 64.77
C GLN A 41 5.50 -14.15 65.01
N LEU A 42 4.85 -13.66 63.96
CA LEU A 42 3.78 -12.67 64.07
C LEU A 42 2.56 -13.22 64.82
N LEU A 43 2.13 -14.45 64.51
CA LEU A 43 1.03 -15.08 65.26
C LEU A 43 1.35 -15.26 66.75
N SER A 44 2.62 -15.49 67.10
CA SER A 44 3.04 -15.57 68.51
C SER A 44 3.04 -14.23 69.26
N THR A 45 3.15 -13.10 68.55
CA THR A 45 3.14 -11.75 69.15
C THR A 45 1.76 -11.10 69.15
N THR A 46 0.79 -11.61 68.38
CA THR A 46 -0.53 -10.97 68.16
C THR A 46 -1.65 -11.59 69.00
N SER A 47 -1.36 -12.36 70.05
CA SER A 47 -2.37 -13.03 70.88
C SER A 47 -3.25 -12.11 71.76
N SER A 48 -3.30 -10.80 71.49
CA SER A 48 -4.25 -9.88 72.12
C SER A 48 -4.62 -8.73 71.18
N GLY A 49 -5.65 -8.94 70.35
CA GLY A 49 -6.32 -7.88 69.57
C GLY A 49 -6.69 -8.32 68.16
N ASP A 50 -7.98 -8.27 67.85
CA ASP A 50 -8.57 -8.54 66.54
C ASP A 50 -8.12 -7.50 65.50
N ILE A 51 -6.92 -7.69 64.92
CA ILE A 51 -6.44 -6.94 63.76
C ILE A 51 -6.21 -7.95 62.63
N GLU A 52 -6.81 -7.71 61.46
CA GLU A 52 -6.65 -8.56 60.28
C GLU A 52 -5.16 -8.69 59.90
N ILE A 53 -4.65 -9.93 59.98
CA ILE A 53 -3.24 -10.32 59.77
C ILE A 53 -2.71 -9.85 58.39
N THR A 54 -3.59 -9.72 57.40
CA THR A 54 -3.29 -9.29 56.03
C THR A 54 -2.71 -7.87 55.93
N HIS A 55 -3.16 -6.94 56.77
CA HIS A 55 -2.69 -5.55 56.78
C HIS A 55 -1.34 -5.38 57.51
N LEU A 56 -1.07 -6.22 58.52
CA LEU A 56 0.18 -6.21 59.29
C LEU A 56 1.38 -6.76 58.49
N GLU A 57 1.14 -7.72 57.60
CA GLU A 57 2.18 -8.28 56.73
C GLU A 57 2.77 -7.25 55.76
N VAL A 58 2.00 -6.26 55.31
CA VAL A 58 2.46 -5.26 54.33
C VAL A 58 3.19 -4.09 55.00
N ALA A 59 2.88 -3.80 56.27
CA ALA A 59 3.46 -2.67 57.00
C ALA A 59 4.81 -2.98 57.68
N SER A 60 5.14 -4.25 57.87
CA SER A 60 6.36 -4.64 58.57
C SER A 60 7.61 -4.59 57.66
N PRO A 61 8.72 -3.99 58.12
CA PRO A 61 9.92 -3.82 57.30
C PRO A 61 10.57 -5.15 56.88
N GLN A 62 10.41 -6.20 57.68
CA GLN A 62 10.95 -7.53 57.39
C GLN A 62 10.23 -8.22 56.22
N PHE A 63 8.91 -8.05 56.12
CA PHE A 63 8.14 -8.59 55.01
C PHE A 63 8.36 -7.77 53.73
N LEU A 64 8.54 -6.44 53.82
CA LEU A 64 8.87 -5.60 52.66
C LEU A 64 10.19 -6.04 51.99
N GLU A 65 11.23 -6.31 52.76
CA GLU A 65 12.52 -6.77 52.22
C GLU A 65 12.41 -8.16 51.60
N MET A 66 11.66 -9.07 52.24
CA MET A 66 11.40 -10.40 51.67
C MET A 66 10.58 -10.32 50.39
N PHE A 67 9.57 -9.45 50.33
CA PHE A 67 8.75 -9.22 49.15
C PHE A 67 9.56 -8.68 47.96
N LYS A 68 10.56 -7.85 48.23
CA LYS A 68 11.54 -7.41 47.23
C LYS A 68 12.40 -8.56 46.71
N GLN A 69 12.78 -9.51 47.56
CA GLN A 69 13.48 -10.72 47.13
C GLN A 69 12.58 -11.66 46.33
N ILE A 70 11.31 -11.80 46.72
CA ILE A 70 10.32 -12.59 46.00
C ILE A 70 10.09 -12.02 44.60
N SER A 71 9.93 -10.70 44.45
CA SER A 71 9.73 -10.08 43.13
C SER A 71 10.94 -10.19 42.19
N ALA A 72 12.13 -10.45 42.74
CA ALA A 72 13.35 -10.73 41.96
C ALA A 72 13.43 -12.18 41.45
N VAL A 73 12.64 -13.11 41.99
CA VAL A 73 12.58 -14.50 41.51
C VAL A 73 11.90 -14.52 40.14
N PRO A 74 12.51 -15.08 39.08
CA PRO A 74 11.83 -15.24 37.80
C PRO A 74 10.69 -16.28 37.92
N LEU A 75 9.44 -15.85 38.03
CA LEU A 75 8.29 -16.73 38.25
C LEU A 75 8.19 -17.84 37.18
N VAL A 76 8.51 -17.50 35.93
CA VAL A 76 8.57 -18.41 34.77
C VAL A 76 9.43 -19.66 35.05
N ALA A 77 10.55 -19.49 35.77
CA ALA A 77 11.50 -20.56 36.04
C ALA A 77 11.13 -21.42 37.27
N THR A 78 10.00 -21.14 37.91
CA THR A 78 9.59 -21.81 39.16
C THR A 78 8.38 -22.74 39.00
N LEU A 79 7.85 -22.91 37.78
CA LEU A 79 6.64 -23.70 37.52
C LEU A 79 6.71 -25.14 38.04
N ASN A 80 7.86 -25.79 37.88
CA ASN A 80 8.10 -27.16 38.36
C ASN A 80 8.54 -27.23 39.83
N SER A 81 8.56 -26.11 40.55
CA SER A 81 8.93 -26.06 41.97
C SER A 81 7.77 -26.52 42.85
N PRO A 82 8.02 -27.29 43.92
CA PRO A 82 7.00 -27.55 44.93
C PRO A 82 6.47 -26.27 45.59
N ALA A 83 7.26 -25.19 45.59
CA ALA A 83 6.89 -23.88 46.14
C ALA A 83 6.12 -22.99 45.14
N PHE A 84 5.75 -23.50 43.94
CA PHE A 84 5.08 -22.68 42.92
C PHE A 84 3.75 -22.10 43.40
N SER A 85 2.96 -22.86 44.18
CA SER A 85 1.71 -22.36 44.77
C SER A 85 1.92 -21.14 45.66
N PHE A 86 3.00 -21.14 46.44
CA PHE A 86 3.40 -20.02 47.28
C PHE A 86 3.86 -18.83 46.43
N GLY A 87 4.71 -19.07 45.43
CA GLY A 87 5.15 -18.03 44.48
C GLY A 87 3.98 -17.37 43.79
N TRP A 88 3.07 -18.16 43.21
CA TRP A 88 1.88 -17.66 42.52
C TRP A 88 1.05 -16.73 43.40
N LYS A 89 0.67 -17.18 44.60
CA LYS A 89 -0.12 -16.36 45.55
C LYS A 89 0.62 -15.10 45.99
N SER A 90 1.92 -15.22 46.26
CA SER A 90 2.77 -14.10 46.68
C SER A 90 2.91 -13.04 45.59
N PHE A 91 3.09 -13.43 44.33
CA PHE A 91 3.20 -12.50 43.20
C PHE A 91 1.90 -11.72 42.98
N TRP A 92 0.74 -12.37 43.07
CA TRP A 92 -0.56 -11.68 42.96
C TRP A 92 -0.81 -10.72 44.13
N LYS A 93 -0.45 -11.12 45.35
CA LYS A 93 -0.52 -10.25 46.54
C LYS A 93 0.40 -9.04 46.38
N LEU A 94 1.63 -9.28 45.91
CA LEU A 94 2.61 -8.24 45.65
C LEU A 94 2.14 -7.25 44.59
N ALA A 95 1.60 -7.73 43.47
CA ALA A 95 1.14 -6.89 42.38
C ALA A 95 0.02 -5.91 42.79
N GLN A 96 -0.75 -6.26 43.84
CA GLN A 96 -1.85 -5.44 44.39
C GLN A 96 -1.41 -4.51 45.53
N SER A 97 -0.18 -4.65 46.03
CA SER A 97 0.28 -3.95 47.24
C SER A 97 0.77 -2.51 47.04
N ASN A 98 0.90 -2.05 45.80
CA ASN A 98 1.37 -0.70 45.41
C ASN A 98 2.72 -0.27 46.02
N ILE A 99 3.59 -1.23 46.37
CA ILE A 99 4.99 -1.02 46.77
C ILE A 99 5.89 -0.97 45.52
N SER A 100 7.11 -0.44 45.60
CA SER A 100 8.11 -0.43 44.51
C SER A 100 8.36 -1.82 43.89
N ALA A 101 8.31 -2.89 44.68
CA ALA A 101 8.44 -4.27 44.23
C ALA A 101 7.23 -4.76 43.41
N SER A 102 6.08 -4.08 43.49
CA SER A 102 4.84 -4.45 42.78
C SER A 102 5.01 -4.34 41.28
N TYR A 103 5.75 -3.35 40.78
CA TYR A 103 5.96 -3.18 39.34
C TYR A 103 6.67 -4.38 38.71
N ALA A 104 7.67 -4.94 39.41
CA ALA A 104 8.35 -6.14 38.97
C ALA A 104 7.43 -7.38 38.97
N ALA A 105 6.58 -7.52 39.99
CA ALA A 105 5.59 -8.59 40.06
C ALA A 105 4.52 -8.45 38.96
N GLN A 106 3.99 -7.25 38.75
CA GLN A 106 3.05 -6.89 37.68
C GLN A 106 3.64 -7.22 36.30
N TRP A 107 4.88 -6.81 36.04
CA TRP A 107 5.57 -7.10 34.78
C TRP A 107 5.72 -8.62 34.58
N GLN A 108 6.24 -9.35 35.56
CA GLN A 108 6.44 -10.80 35.41
C GLN A 108 5.12 -11.55 35.22
N LEU A 109 4.04 -11.14 35.90
CA LEU A 109 2.70 -11.71 35.69
C LEU A 109 2.16 -11.40 34.28
N ALA A 110 2.29 -10.16 33.82
CA ALA A 110 1.89 -9.76 32.47
C ALA A 110 2.68 -10.51 31.39
N GLU A 111 4.00 -10.58 31.55
CA GLU A 111 4.90 -11.29 30.63
C GLU A 111 4.61 -12.79 30.59
N LEU A 112 4.31 -13.42 31.73
CA LEU A 112 3.99 -14.85 31.79
C LEU A 112 2.63 -15.17 31.15
N LEU A 113 1.61 -14.35 31.43
CA LEU A 113 0.22 -14.67 31.09
C LEU A 113 -0.25 -14.14 29.74
N LEU A 114 0.43 -13.15 29.17
CA LEU A 114 0.03 -12.50 27.94
C LEU A 114 0.99 -12.77 26.78
N ASP A 115 2.29 -12.97 27.02
CA ASP A 115 3.27 -13.13 25.93
C ASP A 115 2.92 -14.32 25.01
N PRO A 116 2.67 -14.10 23.71
CA PRO A 116 2.36 -15.17 22.76
C PRO A 116 3.46 -16.24 22.66
N ASN A 117 4.71 -15.89 22.96
CA ASN A 117 5.84 -16.83 22.90
C ASN A 117 5.81 -17.86 24.05
N LYS A 118 5.03 -17.63 25.11
CA LYS A 118 4.94 -18.50 26.29
C LYS A 118 3.66 -19.33 26.33
N LYS A 119 3.05 -19.56 25.17
CA LYS A 119 1.76 -20.25 25.05
C LYS A 119 1.76 -21.64 25.71
N ASP A 120 2.84 -22.41 25.54
CA ASP A 120 2.95 -23.75 26.13
C ASP A 120 2.90 -23.68 27.68
N LEU A 121 3.66 -22.75 28.27
CA LEU A 121 3.64 -22.50 29.72
C LEU A 121 2.26 -22.00 30.19
N GLN A 122 1.59 -21.15 29.40
CA GLN A 122 0.24 -20.67 29.73
C GLN A 122 -0.76 -21.82 29.79
N THR A 123 -0.64 -22.82 28.91
CA THR A 123 -1.49 -24.02 28.98
C THR A 123 -1.21 -24.88 30.21
N GLU A 124 0.06 -25.02 30.61
CA GLU A 124 0.44 -25.73 31.83
C GLU A 124 -0.09 -25.02 33.08
N ILE A 125 0.01 -23.69 33.13
CA ILE A 125 -0.55 -22.87 34.23
C ILE A 125 -2.06 -22.98 34.25
N ALA A 126 -2.74 -22.89 33.10
CA ALA A 126 -4.20 -23.03 33.04
C ALA A 126 -4.65 -24.38 33.60
N ASN A 127 -3.96 -25.47 33.24
CA ASN A 127 -4.21 -26.81 33.76
C ASN A 127 -3.87 -26.96 35.25
N TRP A 128 -2.88 -26.22 35.74
CA TRP A 128 -2.53 -26.19 37.16
C TRP A 128 -3.56 -25.41 37.98
N VAL A 129 -4.01 -24.26 37.48
CA VAL A 129 -5.05 -23.42 38.10
C VAL A 129 -6.37 -24.19 38.18
N SER A 130 -6.76 -24.91 37.12
CA SER A 130 -8.00 -25.72 37.11
C SER A 130 -7.99 -26.89 38.09
N LYS A 131 -6.80 -27.32 38.56
CA LYS A 131 -6.63 -28.39 39.55
C LYS A 131 -6.64 -27.87 40.99
N GLN A 132 -6.48 -26.57 41.20
CA GLN A 132 -6.58 -25.94 42.53
C GLN A 132 -8.07 -25.64 42.77
N ASP A 133 -8.64 -26.06 43.91
CA ASP A 133 -10.06 -25.89 44.30
C ASP A 133 -10.51 -24.41 44.46
N GLY A 134 -10.47 -23.62 43.39
CA GLY A 134 -10.85 -22.21 43.41
C GLY A 134 -11.52 -21.77 42.11
N GLU A 135 -12.69 -21.15 42.25
CA GLU A 135 -13.59 -20.63 41.21
C GLU A 135 -13.02 -19.54 40.28
N ARG A 136 -11.69 -19.35 40.20
CA ARG A 136 -11.10 -18.30 39.34
C ARG A 136 -10.63 -18.88 38.02
N ASP A 137 -11.39 -18.59 36.97
CA ASP A 137 -11.01 -18.89 35.60
C ASP A 137 -9.68 -18.23 35.22
N PHE A 138 -8.84 -18.96 34.49
CA PHE A 138 -7.57 -18.47 33.94
C PHE A 138 -7.71 -17.14 33.17
N PHE A 139 -8.86 -16.96 32.53
CA PHE A 139 -9.21 -15.73 31.82
C PHE A 139 -9.28 -14.48 32.73
N VAL A 140 -9.72 -14.63 33.98
CA VAL A 140 -9.76 -13.52 34.95
C VAL A 140 -8.33 -13.05 35.26
N PHE A 141 -7.40 -13.98 35.46
CA PHE A 141 -6.00 -13.67 35.65
C PHE A 141 -5.38 -12.98 34.43
N GLN A 142 -5.72 -13.41 33.21
CA GLN A 142 -5.28 -12.72 31.99
C GLN A 142 -5.84 -11.30 31.89
N LYS A 143 -7.11 -11.09 32.26
CA LYS A 143 -7.72 -9.74 32.27
C LYS A 143 -7.00 -8.81 33.26
N THR A 144 -6.78 -9.26 34.50
CA THR A 144 -6.07 -8.45 35.50
C THR A 144 -4.60 -8.21 35.12
N ALA A 145 -3.93 -9.21 34.52
CA ALA A 145 -2.58 -9.05 34.01
C ALA A 145 -2.52 -8.00 32.87
N LYS A 146 -3.56 -7.91 32.04
CA LYS A 146 -3.68 -6.89 30.99
C LYS A 146 -3.87 -5.48 31.58
N GLU A 147 -4.64 -5.35 32.64
CA GLU A 147 -4.80 -4.08 33.37
C GLU A 147 -3.46 -3.62 33.97
N PHE A 148 -2.69 -4.53 34.57
CA PHE A 148 -1.32 -4.23 35.04
C PHE A 148 -0.38 -3.81 33.92
N LEU A 149 -0.45 -4.47 32.76
CA LEU A 149 0.37 -4.12 31.60
C LEU A 149 0.08 -2.70 31.10
N LEU A 150 -1.19 -2.29 31.06
CA LEU A 150 -1.60 -0.93 30.68
C LEU A 150 -1.06 0.10 31.68
N GLN A 151 -1.21 -0.14 32.98
CA GLN A 151 -0.69 0.74 34.03
C GLN A 151 0.84 0.89 33.95
N LEU A 152 1.56 -0.21 33.69
CA LEU A 152 3.01 -0.18 33.55
C LEU A 152 3.46 0.65 32.33
N ALA A 153 2.70 0.60 31.22
CA ALA A 153 3.01 1.37 30.02
C ALA A 153 2.79 2.88 30.18
N GLU A 154 1.88 3.29 31.07
CA GLU A 154 1.61 4.70 31.41
C GLU A 154 2.55 5.24 32.50
N SER A 155 3.02 4.39 33.40
CA SER A 155 3.95 4.76 34.48
C SER A 155 5.39 4.99 33.99
N GLU A 156 6.19 5.80 34.71
CA GLU A 156 7.64 5.90 34.51
C GLU A 156 8.37 4.89 35.40
N THR A 157 8.52 3.66 34.91
CA THR A 157 9.20 2.56 35.61
C THR A 157 10.26 1.91 34.72
N PRO A 158 11.16 1.09 35.27
CA PRO A 158 12.12 0.33 34.47
C PRO A 158 11.47 -0.60 33.42
N PHE A 159 10.18 -0.91 33.56
CA PHE A 159 9.45 -1.82 32.69
C PHE A 159 8.60 -1.12 31.64
N THR A 160 8.53 0.21 31.61
CA THR A 160 7.64 0.98 30.71
C THR A 160 7.88 0.68 29.24
N ASN A 161 9.14 0.64 28.80
CA ASN A 161 9.46 0.35 27.39
C ASN A 161 9.09 -1.10 27.03
N SER A 162 9.42 -2.05 27.90
CA SER A 162 9.06 -3.47 27.72
C SER A 162 7.55 -3.68 27.70
N ALA A 163 6.80 -2.94 28.53
CA ALA A 163 5.34 -2.97 28.58
C ALA A 163 4.72 -2.43 27.28
N LYS A 164 5.21 -1.30 26.77
CA LYS A 164 4.79 -0.75 25.47
C LYS A 164 5.08 -1.72 24.33
N GLU A 165 6.24 -2.37 24.32
CA GLU A 165 6.57 -3.38 23.31
C GLU A 165 5.64 -4.60 23.36
N LEU A 166 5.33 -5.10 24.56
CA LEU A 166 4.41 -6.22 24.71
C LEU A 166 2.98 -5.83 24.29
N LEU A 167 2.51 -4.63 24.61
CA LEU A 167 1.20 -4.14 24.15
C LEU A 167 1.08 -4.10 22.63
N ILE A 168 2.14 -3.64 21.92
CA ILE A 168 2.16 -3.64 20.45
C ILE A 168 2.08 -5.07 19.91
N LYS A 169 2.77 -6.04 20.53
CA LYS A 169 2.69 -7.45 20.13
C LYS A 169 1.31 -8.08 20.34
N LEU A 170 0.56 -7.58 21.33
CA LEU A 170 -0.77 -8.07 21.68
C LEU A 170 -1.90 -7.45 20.84
N GLN A 171 -1.63 -6.40 20.07
CA GLN A 171 -2.63 -5.78 19.21
C GLN A 171 -3.04 -6.70 18.05
N PRO A 172 -4.29 -6.62 17.58
CA PRO A 172 -4.68 -7.18 16.30
C PRO A 172 -3.73 -6.68 15.21
N LYS A 173 -3.37 -7.54 14.25
CA LYS A 173 -2.35 -7.22 13.23
C LYS A 173 -2.63 -5.89 12.53
N ASP A 174 -3.88 -5.58 12.23
CA ASP A 174 -4.27 -4.35 11.52
C ASP A 174 -4.07 -3.07 12.37
N GLU A 175 -4.35 -3.14 13.68
CA GLU A 175 -4.12 -2.04 14.62
C GLU A 175 -2.62 -1.83 14.88
N ALA A 176 -1.86 -2.93 15.02
CA ALA A 176 -0.41 -2.89 15.19
C ALA A 176 0.29 -2.26 13.98
N LEU A 177 -0.09 -2.65 12.76
CA LEU A 177 0.44 -2.08 11.52
C LEU A 177 0.14 -0.58 11.42
N SER A 178 -1.07 -0.16 11.78
CA SER A 178 -1.48 1.25 11.77
C SER A 178 -0.68 2.07 12.78
N SER A 179 -0.49 1.56 14.00
CA SER A 179 0.31 2.22 15.04
C SER A 179 1.78 2.37 14.63
N LEU A 180 2.40 1.29 14.12
CA LEU A 180 3.79 1.31 13.64
C LEU A 180 3.98 2.26 12.46
N TRP A 181 3.03 2.28 11.53
CA TRP A 181 3.06 3.19 10.39
C TRP A 181 2.91 4.65 10.81
N ASN A 182 2.04 4.94 11.79
CA ASN A 182 1.90 6.28 12.35
C ASN A 182 3.17 6.73 13.09
N ALA A 183 3.83 5.84 13.84
CA ALA A 183 5.12 6.12 14.46
C ALA A 183 6.20 6.45 13.41
N TRP A 184 6.17 5.79 12.25
CA TRP A 184 7.03 6.17 11.13
C TRP A 184 6.68 7.56 10.57
N ILE A 185 5.41 7.85 10.28
CA ILE A 185 5.00 9.12 9.67
C ILE A 185 5.28 10.31 10.60
N LEU A 186 4.91 10.19 11.87
CA LEU A 186 4.95 11.30 12.83
C LEU A 186 6.34 11.46 13.46
N GLU A 187 6.98 10.35 13.85
CA GLU A 187 8.21 10.37 14.64
C GLU A 187 9.45 10.02 13.80
N LYS A 188 9.29 9.62 12.52
CA LYS A 188 10.36 9.09 11.65
C LYS A 188 11.11 7.91 12.30
N ASN A 189 10.40 7.11 13.10
CA ASN A 189 10.98 5.98 13.82
C ASN A 189 11.34 4.82 12.86
N GLU A 190 12.63 4.63 12.59
CA GLU A 190 13.11 3.60 11.66
C GLU A 190 12.84 2.17 12.14
N ALA A 191 12.88 1.93 13.46
CA ALA A 191 12.58 0.62 14.01
C ALA A 191 11.11 0.23 13.79
N ALA A 192 10.21 1.21 13.88
CA ALA A 192 8.79 1.01 13.58
C ALA A 192 8.57 0.69 12.10
N LEU A 193 9.27 1.37 11.19
CA LEU A 193 9.21 1.10 9.75
C LEU A 193 9.66 -0.33 9.41
N ILE A 194 10.79 -0.79 9.98
CA ILE A 194 11.31 -2.14 9.75
C ILE A 194 10.31 -3.18 10.26
N ARG A 195 9.80 -3.01 11.49
CA ARG A 195 8.79 -3.91 12.06
C ARG A 195 7.51 -3.95 11.22
N ALA A 196 7.03 -2.81 10.73
CA ALA A 196 5.86 -2.76 9.86
C ALA A 196 6.08 -3.50 8.54
N ALA A 197 7.27 -3.39 7.94
CA ALA A 197 7.64 -4.11 6.73
C ALA A 197 7.73 -5.63 6.97
N GLU A 198 8.32 -6.05 8.09
CA GLU A 198 8.41 -7.46 8.51
C GLU A 198 7.02 -8.07 8.77
N LEU A 199 6.10 -7.30 9.35
CA LEU A 199 4.71 -7.70 9.56
C LEU A 199 3.88 -7.75 8.26
N GLY A 200 4.44 -7.30 7.14
CA GLY A 200 3.86 -7.49 5.82
C GLY A 200 3.25 -6.25 5.18
N LEU A 201 3.34 -5.06 5.80
CA LEU A 201 2.75 -3.84 5.24
C LEU A 201 3.47 -3.40 3.95
N THR A 202 2.77 -3.45 2.82
CA THR A 202 3.34 -3.19 1.48
C THR A 202 3.96 -1.80 1.36
N ILE A 203 3.29 -0.76 1.86
CA ILE A 203 3.81 0.62 1.82
C ILE A 203 5.08 0.78 2.67
N ALA A 204 5.20 0.03 3.78
CA ALA A 204 6.41 0.02 4.60
C ALA A 204 7.57 -0.71 3.89
N LYS A 205 7.30 -1.86 3.24
CA LYS A 205 8.29 -2.56 2.41
C LYS A 205 8.81 -1.66 1.28
N LEU A 206 7.91 -0.98 0.56
CA LEU A 206 8.26 0.00 -0.48
C LEU A 206 9.15 1.10 0.11
N THR A 207 8.67 1.77 1.16
CA THR A 207 9.38 2.91 1.78
C THR A 207 10.77 2.52 2.29
N LEU A 208 10.88 1.37 2.95
CA LEU A 208 12.15 0.83 3.41
C LEU A 208 13.09 0.51 2.25
N GLY A 209 12.56 -0.12 1.19
CA GLY A 209 13.30 -0.40 -0.04
C GLY A 209 13.83 0.86 -0.72
N LEU A 210 12.98 1.88 -0.88
CA LEU A 210 13.35 3.17 -1.47
C LEU A 210 14.42 3.91 -0.65
N ARG A 211 14.33 3.90 0.69
CA ARG A 211 15.35 4.48 1.57
C ARG A 211 16.69 3.74 1.49
N LEU A 212 16.66 2.41 1.47
CA LEU A 212 17.86 1.59 1.31
C LEU A 212 18.52 1.82 -0.05
N ALA A 213 17.73 2.09 -1.09
CA ALA A 213 18.22 2.46 -2.43
C ALA A 213 18.54 3.95 -2.61
N GLN A 214 18.14 4.83 -1.68
CA GLN A 214 18.15 6.29 -1.83
C GLN A 214 17.46 6.74 -3.14
N PHE A 215 16.21 6.33 -3.35
CA PHE A 215 15.36 6.98 -4.35
C PHE A 215 14.75 8.30 -3.83
N ASN A 216 14.85 8.55 -2.52
CA ASN A 216 14.34 9.76 -1.85
C ASN A 216 15.43 10.41 -0.99
N GLU A 217 16.14 11.37 -1.57
CA GLU A 217 16.35 12.69 -0.98
C GLU A 217 15.91 13.68 -2.08
N VAL A 218 14.60 13.82 -2.26
CA VAL A 218 14.04 15.08 -2.78
C VAL A 218 14.10 16.03 -1.59
N ASP A 219 15.30 16.52 -1.28
CA ASP A 219 15.43 17.72 -0.48
C ASP A 219 14.93 18.86 -1.36
N SER A 220 13.93 19.55 -0.83
CA SER A 220 13.25 20.68 -1.44
C SER A 220 14.08 21.95 -1.51
N ASP A 221 15.42 21.85 -1.58
CA ASP A 221 16.29 23.00 -1.70
C ASP A 221 17.19 22.86 -2.93
N ALA A 222 16.88 23.71 -3.91
CA ALA A 222 17.68 23.94 -5.09
C ALA A 222 19.04 24.54 -4.72
N ASN A 223 20.09 23.72 -4.72
CA ASN A 223 21.43 23.98 -5.26
C ASN A 223 22.39 22.95 -4.69
N ASP A 224 22.74 21.93 -5.48
CA ASP A 224 24.14 21.54 -5.53
C ASP A 224 24.43 20.85 -6.87
N LEU A 225 25.03 21.67 -7.73
CA LEU A 225 25.76 21.25 -8.91
C LEU A 225 27.09 20.63 -8.44
N ILE A 226 27.44 19.50 -9.07
CA ILE A 226 28.78 18.88 -9.16
C ILE A 226 29.05 17.77 -8.13
N GLY A 227 29.14 16.55 -8.65
CA GLY A 227 29.19 15.29 -7.91
C GLY A 227 30.36 15.10 -6.94
N VAL A 228 30.05 14.40 -5.85
CA VAL A 228 30.93 13.42 -5.22
C VAL A 228 30.07 12.21 -4.82
N GLY A 229 30.49 11.03 -5.24
CA GLY A 229 29.74 9.79 -5.08
C GLY A 229 29.56 9.37 -3.62
N SER A 230 28.31 9.38 -3.17
CA SER A 230 27.83 8.50 -2.09
C SER A 230 27.04 7.33 -2.72
N GLY A 231 27.69 6.57 -3.60
CA GLY A 231 27.10 5.33 -4.09
C GLY A 231 27.05 4.32 -2.94
N LYS A 232 25.88 4.07 -2.37
CA LYS A 232 25.75 3.05 -1.31
C LYS A 232 26.35 1.72 -1.78
N SER A 233 26.92 1.01 -0.83
CA SER A 233 27.54 -0.29 -1.06
C SER A 233 26.56 -1.27 -1.71
N ASN A 234 27.11 -2.19 -2.49
CA ASN A 234 26.33 -3.26 -3.11
C ASN A 234 25.39 -3.99 -2.14
N ALA A 235 25.79 -4.11 -0.87
CA ALA A 235 25.00 -4.74 0.19
C ALA A 235 23.69 -3.98 0.47
N SER A 236 23.70 -2.64 0.44
CA SER A 236 22.47 -1.85 0.63
C SER A 236 21.50 -2.02 -0.53
N LEU A 237 22.00 -2.02 -1.77
CA LEU A 237 21.19 -2.23 -2.96
C LEU A 237 20.56 -3.63 -3.00
N LYS A 238 21.27 -4.66 -2.52
CA LYS A 238 20.71 -6.01 -2.36
C LYS A 238 19.56 -6.04 -1.35
N LYS A 239 19.72 -5.40 -0.19
CA LYS A 239 18.64 -5.28 0.80
C LYS A 239 17.45 -4.47 0.25
N ALA A 240 17.72 -3.39 -0.47
CA ALA A 240 16.68 -2.59 -1.12
C ALA A 240 15.89 -3.41 -2.14
N ALA A 241 16.59 -4.11 -3.04
CA ALA A 241 15.98 -4.99 -4.04
C ALA A 241 15.11 -6.06 -3.40
N TYR A 242 15.56 -6.67 -2.29
CA TYR A 242 14.77 -7.65 -1.54
C TYR A 242 13.42 -7.07 -1.06
N TRP A 243 13.43 -5.92 -0.39
CA TRP A 243 12.20 -5.30 0.11
C TRP A 243 11.28 -4.81 -1.01
N LEU A 244 11.86 -4.23 -2.07
CA LEU A 244 11.10 -3.81 -3.24
C LEU A 244 10.50 -4.99 -3.98
N GLU A 245 11.20 -6.13 -4.09
CA GLU A 245 10.65 -7.33 -4.70
C GLU A 245 9.44 -7.87 -3.91
N LEU A 246 9.48 -7.82 -2.58
CA LEU A 246 8.32 -8.18 -1.76
C LEU A 246 7.14 -7.23 -1.96
N ALA A 247 7.39 -5.91 -1.96
CA ALA A 247 6.33 -4.92 -2.24
C ALA A 247 5.75 -5.07 -3.66
N ALA A 248 6.60 -5.35 -4.63
CA ALA A 248 6.22 -5.57 -6.02
C ALA A 248 5.37 -6.84 -6.20
N LYS A 249 5.68 -7.91 -5.45
CA LYS A 249 4.86 -9.14 -5.40
C LYS A 249 3.50 -8.92 -4.76
N ASP A 250 3.39 -7.96 -3.84
CA ASP A 250 2.10 -7.53 -3.27
C ASP A 250 1.26 -6.67 -4.27
N GLY A 251 1.81 -6.38 -5.46
CA GLY A 251 1.12 -5.62 -6.52
C GLY A 251 1.47 -4.14 -6.61
N ASP A 252 2.48 -3.69 -5.85
CA ASP A 252 2.88 -2.28 -5.86
C ASP A 252 3.64 -1.90 -7.16
N ARG A 253 3.08 -0.95 -7.92
CA ARG A 253 3.61 -0.51 -9.21
C ARG A 253 4.89 0.33 -9.08
N ASP A 254 5.01 1.11 -8.00
CA ASP A 254 6.16 1.97 -7.74
C ASP A 254 7.37 1.11 -7.32
N ALA A 255 7.11 0.02 -6.59
CA ALA A 255 8.11 -0.99 -6.26
C ALA A 255 8.68 -1.69 -7.50
N TRP A 256 7.82 -2.09 -8.45
CA TRP A 256 8.28 -2.63 -9.75
C TRP A 256 9.17 -1.63 -10.49
N PHE A 257 8.78 -0.36 -10.53
CA PHE A 257 9.59 0.68 -11.18
C PHE A 257 10.94 0.87 -10.50
N ALA A 258 10.96 1.05 -9.18
CA ALA A 258 12.19 1.23 -8.41
C ALA A 258 13.14 0.02 -8.50
N LEU A 259 12.59 -1.20 -8.52
CA LEU A 259 13.37 -2.42 -8.73
C LEU A 259 14.03 -2.41 -10.12
N GLY A 260 13.30 -2.01 -11.15
CA GLY A 260 13.84 -1.83 -12.50
C GLY A 260 14.98 -0.81 -12.55
N GLU A 261 14.90 0.26 -11.76
CA GLU A 261 15.98 1.25 -11.65
C GLU A 261 17.20 0.68 -10.92
N ILE A 262 17.04 -0.13 -9.87
CA ILE A 262 18.17 -0.79 -9.18
C ILE A 262 18.92 -1.71 -10.14
N TYR A 263 18.22 -2.50 -10.96
CA TYR A 263 18.86 -3.40 -11.93
C TYR A 263 19.67 -2.68 -13.01
N ARG A 264 19.47 -1.36 -13.19
CA ARG A 264 20.24 -0.51 -14.12
C ARG A 264 21.39 0.23 -13.46
N ARG A 265 21.55 0.16 -12.13
CA ARG A 265 22.64 0.84 -11.43
C ARG A 265 23.96 0.07 -11.60
N PRO A 266 25.03 0.70 -12.10
CA PRO A 266 26.33 0.04 -12.26
C PRO A 266 26.92 -0.51 -10.94
N GLN A 267 26.58 0.10 -9.80
CA GLN A 267 27.06 -0.32 -8.47
C GLN A 267 26.34 -1.58 -7.95
N PHE A 268 25.25 -1.97 -8.60
CA PHE A 268 24.54 -3.20 -8.27
C PHE A 268 25.19 -4.38 -9.02
N SER A 269 25.90 -5.24 -8.30
CA SER A 269 26.45 -6.51 -8.80
C SER A 269 25.42 -7.42 -9.48
N GLY A 270 24.12 -7.25 -9.19
CA GLY A 270 23.04 -7.92 -9.90
C GLY A 270 22.56 -7.17 -11.16
N TYR A 271 23.35 -6.24 -11.70
CA TYR A 271 23.01 -5.46 -12.89
C TYR A 271 22.50 -6.37 -14.00
N ASN A 272 21.29 -6.09 -14.50
CA ASN A 272 20.69 -6.86 -15.57
C ASN A 272 19.68 -5.99 -16.33
N ALA A 273 20.05 -5.60 -17.55
CA ALA A 273 19.21 -4.79 -18.42
C ALA A 273 17.87 -5.48 -18.77
N SER A 274 17.88 -6.81 -18.95
CA SER A 274 16.68 -7.57 -19.33
C SER A 274 15.68 -7.65 -18.17
N GLU A 275 16.15 -7.92 -16.95
CA GLU A 275 15.27 -7.94 -15.77
C GLU A 275 14.77 -6.52 -15.44
N SER A 276 15.59 -5.50 -15.66
CA SER A 276 15.14 -4.11 -15.55
C SER A 276 13.98 -3.79 -16.51
N ASP A 277 14.12 -4.15 -17.79
CA ASP A 277 13.07 -3.92 -18.78
C ASP A 277 11.79 -4.67 -18.41
N ARG A 278 11.91 -5.93 -17.94
CA ARG A 278 10.78 -6.70 -17.42
C ARG A 278 10.10 -6.03 -16.23
N CYS A 279 10.86 -5.45 -15.32
CA CYS A 279 10.32 -4.69 -14.19
C CYS A 279 9.56 -3.45 -14.65
N PHE A 280 10.10 -2.68 -15.60
CA PHE A 280 9.41 -1.52 -16.16
C PHE A 280 8.15 -1.89 -16.93
N ASP A 281 8.17 -2.98 -17.69
CA ASP A 281 6.98 -3.46 -18.41
C ASP A 281 5.86 -3.82 -17.43
N ARG A 282 6.16 -4.53 -16.34
CA ARG A 282 5.17 -4.79 -15.28
C ARG A 282 4.68 -3.53 -14.59
N ALA A 283 5.58 -2.59 -14.29
CA ALA A 283 5.18 -1.31 -13.71
C ALA A 283 4.23 -0.55 -14.65
N ALA A 284 4.48 -0.57 -15.96
CA ALA A 284 3.63 0.05 -16.97
C ALA A 284 2.25 -0.61 -17.04
N ASP A 285 2.20 -1.95 -17.02
CA ASP A 285 0.96 -2.74 -17.00
C ASP A 285 0.12 -2.45 -15.74
N LEU A 286 0.77 -2.21 -14.60
CA LEU A 286 0.14 -1.78 -13.34
C LEU A 286 -0.15 -0.26 -13.29
N GLY A 287 0.08 0.46 -14.38
CA GLY A 287 -0.30 1.87 -14.52
C GLY A 287 0.74 2.89 -14.04
N HIS A 288 2.00 2.53 -13.81
CA HIS A 288 3.03 3.48 -13.36
C HIS A 288 3.32 4.53 -14.45
N PRO A 289 3.12 5.84 -14.21
CA PRO A 289 3.13 6.87 -15.25
C PRO A 289 4.43 6.92 -16.07
N VAL A 290 5.57 6.97 -15.39
CA VAL A 290 6.89 7.05 -16.05
C VAL A 290 7.21 5.74 -16.78
N ALA A 291 6.70 4.61 -16.30
CA ALA A 291 6.94 3.31 -16.93
C ALA A 291 6.14 3.19 -18.23
N GLN A 292 4.88 3.62 -18.22
CA GLN A 292 4.03 3.73 -19.41
C GLN A 292 4.68 4.65 -20.45
N PHE A 293 5.21 5.80 -20.05
CA PHE A 293 5.94 6.68 -20.96
C PHE A 293 7.17 5.99 -21.56
N ARG A 294 8.00 5.33 -20.72
CA ARG A 294 9.18 4.57 -21.19
C ARG A 294 8.80 3.50 -22.21
N ARG A 295 7.72 2.75 -21.96
CA ARG A 295 7.20 1.73 -22.88
C ARG A 295 6.74 2.35 -24.20
N GLY A 296 5.92 3.40 -24.13
CA GLY A 296 5.44 4.12 -25.31
C GLY A 296 6.58 4.71 -26.15
N ALA A 297 7.58 5.32 -25.51
CA ALA A 297 8.76 5.86 -26.18
C ALA A 297 9.63 4.77 -26.82
N ASN A 298 9.74 3.60 -26.19
CA ASN A 298 10.46 2.44 -26.74
C ASN A 298 9.76 1.91 -28.00
N LEU A 299 8.43 1.72 -27.92
CA LEU A 299 7.60 1.32 -29.06
C LEU A 299 7.70 2.33 -30.21
N TRP A 300 7.63 3.63 -29.92
CA TRP A 300 7.77 4.67 -30.94
C TRP A 300 9.15 4.63 -31.62
N ARG A 301 10.23 4.43 -30.85
CA ARG A 301 11.59 4.34 -31.41
C ARG A 301 11.75 3.08 -32.28
N LYS A 302 11.13 1.97 -31.90
CA LYS A 302 11.23 0.67 -32.60
C LYS A 302 10.12 0.43 -33.62
N ARG A 303 9.23 1.40 -33.87
CA ARG A 303 8.02 1.28 -34.73
C ARG A 303 8.24 0.75 -36.14
N GLU A 304 9.47 0.79 -36.67
CA GLU A 304 9.83 0.22 -37.97
C GLU A 304 10.03 -1.30 -37.93
N LYS A 305 10.36 -1.84 -36.75
CA LYS A 305 10.64 -3.26 -36.51
C LYS A 305 9.46 -3.99 -35.87
N VAL A 306 8.45 -3.26 -35.41
CA VAL A 306 7.24 -3.82 -34.81
C VAL A 306 6.19 -3.97 -35.90
N GLU A 307 5.66 -5.18 -36.05
CA GLU A 307 4.52 -5.45 -36.92
C GLU A 307 3.22 -5.02 -36.23
N GLU A 308 2.75 -3.82 -36.55
CA GLU A 308 1.44 -3.30 -36.16
C GLU A 308 0.63 -2.96 -37.41
N LYS A 309 -0.70 -3.18 -37.35
CA LYS A 309 -1.61 -2.80 -38.45
C LYS A 309 -1.44 -1.32 -38.79
N VAL A 310 -1.46 -0.46 -37.77
CA VAL A 310 -1.24 0.99 -37.92
C VAL A 310 -0.05 1.40 -37.08
N ARG A 311 0.97 1.94 -37.75
CA ARG A 311 2.24 2.31 -37.14
C ARG A 311 2.03 3.36 -36.06
N GLY A 312 2.54 3.07 -34.86
CA GLY A 312 2.54 4.03 -33.74
C GLY A 312 1.27 4.03 -32.91
N LEU A 313 0.29 3.18 -33.25
CA LEU A 313 -0.96 3.09 -32.50
C LEU A 313 -0.70 2.60 -31.07
N GLN A 314 0.09 1.52 -30.88
CA GLN A 314 0.40 1.05 -29.53
C GLN A 314 1.24 2.07 -28.75
N ALA A 315 2.19 2.72 -29.41
CA ALA A 315 2.99 3.78 -28.79
C ALA A 315 2.11 4.93 -28.30
N SER A 316 1.19 5.41 -29.15
CA SER A 316 0.28 6.50 -28.79
C SER A 316 -0.59 6.17 -27.58
N TYR A 317 -1.03 4.91 -27.43
CA TYR A 317 -1.81 4.46 -26.29
C TYR A 317 -1.04 4.62 -24.97
N TRP A 318 0.16 4.05 -24.89
CA TRP A 318 0.97 4.12 -23.66
C TRP A 318 1.43 5.53 -23.32
N VAL A 319 1.78 6.32 -24.34
CA VAL A 319 2.15 7.74 -24.16
C VAL A 319 0.93 8.55 -23.71
N TRP A 320 -0.26 8.28 -24.25
CA TRP A 320 -1.49 8.93 -23.82
C TRP A 320 -1.82 8.62 -22.35
N GLN A 321 -1.73 7.35 -21.94
CA GLN A 321 -1.94 6.96 -20.52
C GLN A 321 -0.98 7.70 -19.58
N ALA A 322 0.30 7.82 -19.95
CA ALA A 322 1.27 8.58 -19.18
C ALA A 322 0.97 10.09 -19.17
N HIS A 323 0.50 10.64 -20.28
CA HIS A 323 0.09 12.04 -20.38
C HIS A 323 -1.08 12.37 -19.45
N GLN A 324 -2.10 11.49 -19.39
CA GLN A 324 -3.26 11.64 -18.51
C GLN A 324 -2.87 11.62 -17.02
N GLN A 325 -1.77 10.96 -16.68
CA GLN A 325 -1.21 10.92 -15.32
C GLN A 325 -0.18 12.04 -15.06
N GLY A 326 -0.03 13.01 -15.97
CA GLY A 326 0.75 14.22 -15.74
C GLY A 326 2.24 14.15 -16.10
N VAL A 327 2.69 13.12 -16.84
CA VAL A 327 4.08 13.05 -17.30
C VAL A 327 4.33 14.12 -18.39
N PRO A 328 5.22 15.12 -18.16
CA PRO A 328 5.37 16.25 -19.06
C PRO A 328 5.96 15.88 -20.42
N GLU A 329 6.94 14.97 -20.45
CA GLU A 329 7.57 14.47 -21.68
C GLU A 329 6.59 13.68 -22.56
N ALA A 330 5.55 13.11 -21.95
CA ALA A 330 4.52 12.37 -22.68
C ALA A 330 3.73 13.29 -23.60
N LYS A 331 3.46 14.55 -23.21
CA LYS A 331 2.75 15.52 -24.03
C LYS A 331 3.49 15.81 -25.34
N GLU A 332 4.80 16.06 -25.25
CA GLU A 332 5.63 16.36 -26.42
C GLU A 332 5.71 15.16 -27.37
N LEU A 333 5.89 13.96 -26.82
CA LEU A 333 5.93 12.75 -27.63
C LEU A 333 4.57 12.45 -28.26
N LEU A 334 3.46 12.68 -27.53
CA LEU A 334 2.13 12.45 -28.06
C LEU A 334 1.86 13.35 -29.28
N GLY A 335 2.25 14.62 -29.24
CA GLY A 335 2.11 15.53 -30.39
C GLY A 335 3.00 15.19 -31.59
N LYS A 336 4.04 14.35 -31.41
CA LYS A 336 4.83 13.79 -32.53
C LYS A 336 4.18 12.54 -33.13
N ILE A 337 3.32 11.85 -32.37
CA ILE A 337 2.67 10.60 -32.80
C ILE A 337 1.27 10.88 -33.35
N LEU A 338 0.51 11.73 -32.67
CA LEU A 338 -0.86 12.10 -33.00
C LEU A 338 -0.91 13.52 -33.57
N GLU A 339 -1.66 13.68 -34.65
CA GLU A 339 -2.00 14.98 -35.19
C GLU A 339 -3.04 15.67 -34.31
N ASN A 340 -2.84 16.96 -34.03
CA ASN A 340 -3.80 17.78 -33.29
C ASN A 340 -4.61 18.63 -34.26
N VAL A 341 -5.93 18.44 -34.25
CA VAL A 341 -6.89 19.18 -35.08
C VAL A 341 -8.01 19.72 -34.19
N SER A 342 -7.66 20.64 -33.28
CA SER A 342 -8.60 21.15 -32.27
C SER A 342 -9.58 22.23 -32.77
N ASP A 343 -9.38 22.81 -33.95
CA ASP A 343 -10.17 23.96 -34.44
C ASP A 343 -10.94 23.61 -35.73
N PRO A 344 -12.21 23.14 -35.62
CA PRO A 344 -13.03 22.78 -36.78
C PRO A 344 -13.36 23.92 -37.73
N ARG A 345 -13.15 25.18 -37.35
CA ARG A 345 -13.45 26.35 -38.21
C ARG A 345 -12.38 26.59 -39.28
N LYS A 346 -11.19 26.06 -39.06
CA LYS A 346 -10.04 26.18 -39.98
C LYS A 346 -9.90 25.00 -40.94
N ASN A 347 -10.73 23.98 -40.76
CA ASN A 347 -10.68 22.76 -41.56
C ASN A 347 -11.36 22.97 -42.92
N ASP A 348 -11.31 21.97 -43.78
CA ASP A 348 -11.81 22.08 -45.16
C ASP A 348 -13.36 22.10 -45.27
N TRP A 349 -14.08 21.69 -44.21
CA TRP A 349 -15.52 21.41 -44.25
C TRP A 349 -16.43 22.22 -43.30
N PRO A 350 -16.08 23.42 -42.80
CA PRO A 350 -16.80 24.06 -41.69
C PRO A 350 -18.23 24.44 -42.04
N GLU A 351 -18.43 25.02 -43.23
CA GLU A 351 -19.74 25.43 -43.71
C GLU A 351 -20.65 24.23 -43.95
N LEU A 352 -20.15 23.21 -44.66
CA LEU A 352 -20.89 21.99 -44.96
C LEU A 352 -21.21 21.18 -43.71
N ALA A 353 -20.30 21.10 -42.73
CA ALA A 353 -20.57 20.44 -41.46
C ALA A 353 -21.63 21.18 -40.65
N THR A 354 -21.62 22.51 -40.64
CA THR A 354 -22.67 23.32 -39.99
C THR A 354 -24.03 23.07 -40.63
N CYS A 355 -24.09 23.03 -41.96
CA CYS A 355 -25.32 22.70 -42.68
C CYS A 355 -25.78 21.26 -42.38
N ALA A 356 -24.85 20.30 -42.36
CA ALA A 356 -25.14 18.90 -42.04
C ALA A 356 -25.68 18.74 -40.60
N GLU A 357 -25.12 19.46 -39.61
CA GLU A 357 -25.65 19.47 -38.24
C GLU A 357 -27.08 20.02 -38.18
N LYS A 358 -27.36 21.13 -38.87
CA LYS A 358 -28.73 21.69 -38.97
C LYS A 358 -29.71 20.69 -39.61
N ALA A 359 -29.28 20.05 -40.70
CA ALA A 359 -30.06 19.06 -41.43
C ALA A 359 -30.38 17.83 -40.56
N LEU A 360 -29.41 17.32 -39.79
CA LEU A 360 -29.61 16.20 -38.88
C LEU A 360 -30.54 16.54 -37.71
N ASN A 361 -30.46 17.76 -37.17
CA ASN A 361 -31.36 18.20 -36.10
C ASN A 361 -32.83 18.28 -36.55
N HIS A 362 -33.08 18.56 -37.83
CA HIS A 362 -34.41 18.65 -38.43
C HIS A 362 -34.66 17.53 -39.48
N HIS A 363 -34.04 16.36 -39.30
CA HIS A 363 -34.07 15.29 -40.30
C HIS A 363 -35.49 14.82 -40.66
N ALA A 364 -36.42 14.84 -39.71
CA ALA A 364 -37.82 14.50 -39.94
C ALA A 364 -38.57 15.54 -40.79
N GLU A 365 -38.27 16.82 -40.61
CA GLU A 365 -38.88 17.92 -41.36
C GLU A 365 -38.41 17.91 -42.82
N HIS A 366 -37.11 17.65 -43.02
CA HIS A 366 -36.49 17.57 -44.34
C HIS A 366 -36.64 16.19 -45.01
N LYS A 367 -37.24 15.21 -44.33
CA LYS A 367 -37.41 13.82 -44.80
C LYS A 367 -36.10 13.22 -45.35
N LEU A 368 -35.02 13.32 -44.57
CA LEU A 368 -33.72 12.81 -45.00
C LEU A 368 -33.72 11.28 -45.08
N ASP A 369 -33.30 10.76 -46.23
CA ASP A 369 -33.05 9.33 -46.42
C ASP A 369 -31.84 8.87 -45.58
N GLU A 370 -31.82 7.59 -45.20
CA GLU A 370 -30.74 7.02 -44.38
C GLU A 370 -29.35 7.23 -45.01
N GLU A 371 -29.23 7.11 -46.33
CA GLU A 371 -27.97 7.33 -47.05
C GLU A 371 -27.45 8.78 -46.92
N TRP A 372 -28.38 9.75 -46.84
CA TRP A 372 -28.06 11.16 -46.66
C TRP A 372 -27.65 11.45 -45.21
N ILE A 373 -28.34 10.81 -44.25
CA ILE A 373 -27.97 10.86 -42.83
C ILE A 373 -26.53 10.36 -42.62
N LEU A 374 -26.17 9.22 -43.21
CA LEU A 374 -24.81 8.67 -43.15
C LEU A 374 -23.78 9.66 -43.71
N LEU A 375 -24.09 10.29 -44.83
CA LEU A 375 -23.20 11.24 -45.47
C LEU A 375 -23.05 12.55 -44.67
N CYS A 376 -24.13 13.04 -44.05
CA CYS A 376 -24.07 14.17 -43.12
C CYS A 376 -23.15 13.86 -41.93
N HIS A 377 -23.23 12.66 -41.35
CA HIS A 377 -22.30 12.24 -40.30
C HIS A 377 -20.84 12.16 -40.80
N ARG A 378 -20.60 11.68 -42.03
CA ARG A 378 -19.27 11.71 -42.66
C ARG A 378 -18.73 13.13 -42.80
N LEU A 379 -19.55 14.10 -43.23
CA LEU A 379 -19.16 15.51 -43.33
C LEU A 379 -18.79 16.11 -41.97
N ILE A 380 -19.58 15.83 -40.94
CA ILE A 380 -19.31 16.32 -39.58
C ILE A 380 -18.00 15.74 -39.06
N ILE A 381 -17.78 14.42 -39.16
CA ILE A 381 -16.51 13.80 -38.75
C ILE A 381 -15.34 14.35 -39.56
N ALA A 382 -15.51 14.50 -40.88
CA ALA A 382 -14.48 15.04 -41.73
C ALA A 382 -14.07 16.45 -41.30
N ASN A 383 -15.03 17.28 -40.89
CA ASN A 383 -14.71 18.58 -40.33
C ASN A 383 -14.11 18.49 -38.93
N GLN A 384 -14.54 17.58 -38.07
CA GLN A 384 -14.01 17.47 -36.71
C GLN A 384 -12.55 16.98 -36.65
N PHE A 385 -12.12 16.21 -37.67
CA PHE A 385 -10.77 15.61 -37.73
C PHE A 385 -9.96 16.04 -38.96
N ASN A 386 -10.39 17.07 -39.70
CA ASN A 386 -9.75 17.55 -40.93
C ASN A 386 -9.38 16.42 -41.91
N LEU A 387 -10.38 15.62 -42.26
CA LEU A 387 -10.23 14.55 -43.24
C LEU A 387 -10.24 15.13 -44.64
N SER A 388 -9.37 14.64 -45.52
CA SER A 388 -9.45 14.92 -46.95
C SER A 388 -10.73 14.34 -47.57
N LYS A 389 -11.11 14.79 -48.78
CA LYS A 389 -12.26 14.23 -49.50
C LYS A 389 -12.14 12.71 -49.71
N ALA A 390 -10.92 12.21 -49.91
CA ALA A 390 -10.69 10.76 -50.05
C ALA A 390 -10.95 10.02 -48.72
N GLU A 391 -10.41 10.52 -47.61
CA GLU A 391 -10.62 9.94 -46.28
C GLU A 391 -12.09 9.98 -45.88
N LEU A 392 -12.79 11.10 -46.09
CA LEU A 392 -14.22 11.26 -45.85
C LEU A 392 -15.04 10.16 -46.54
N LEU A 393 -14.70 9.80 -47.78
CA LEU A 393 -15.46 8.85 -48.59
C LEU A 393 -15.07 7.38 -48.35
N LEU A 394 -13.81 7.13 -48.03
CA LEU A 394 -13.23 5.78 -47.98
C LEU A 394 -13.08 5.22 -46.57
N CYS A 395 -13.00 6.06 -45.54
CA CYS A 395 -12.83 5.57 -44.18
C CYS A 395 -14.05 4.77 -43.69
N GLU A 396 -13.80 3.77 -42.86
CA GLU A 396 -14.82 3.02 -42.14
C GLU A 396 -15.20 3.76 -40.87
N VAL A 397 -16.23 4.61 -40.94
CA VAL A 397 -16.62 5.50 -39.85
C VAL A 397 -16.89 4.76 -38.54
N GLY A 398 -17.52 3.59 -38.61
CA GLY A 398 -17.81 2.76 -37.43
C GLY A 398 -16.57 2.22 -36.70
N GLN A 399 -15.40 2.21 -37.33
CA GLN A 399 -14.14 1.70 -36.77
C GLN A 399 -13.09 2.79 -36.54
N LEU A 400 -13.42 4.06 -36.81
CA LEU A 400 -12.48 5.19 -36.66
C LEU A 400 -12.01 5.37 -35.22
N GLN A 401 -12.89 5.18 -34.24
CA GLN A 401 -12.65 5.54 -32.86
C GLN A 401 -11.86 4.46 -32.11
N HIS A 402 -10.70 4.86 -31.57
CA HIS A 402 -10.00 4.18 -30.48
C HIS A 402 -10.14 5.00 -29.18
N GLU A 403 -9.71 4.46 -28.05
CA GLU A 403 -9.91 5.11 -26.74
C GLU A 403 -9.41 6.57 -26.68
N HIS A 404 -8.25 6.82 -27.30
CA HIS A 404 -7.50 8.08 -27.21
C HIS A 404 -7.29 8.81 -28.54
N CYS A 405 -7.57 8.16 -29.66
CA CYS A 405 -7.35 8.75 -30.99
C CYS A 405 -8.33 8.19 -32.04
N VAL A 406 -8.37 8.85 -33.19
CA VAL A 406 -8.99 8.38 -34.41
C VAL A 406 -7.93 7.79 -35.33
N VAL A 407 -8.19 6.60 -35.86
CA VAL A 407 -7.34 5.92 -36.84
C VAL A 407 -7.98 6.02 -38.21
N VAL A 408 -7.37 6.80 -39.10
CA VAL A 408 -7.82 6.95 -40.49
C VAL A 408 -6.94 6.07 -41.37
N ASP A 409 -7.40 4.86 -41.68
CA ASP A 409 -6.69 3.92 -42.55
C ASP A 409 -7.50 3.62 -43.81
N ILE A 410 -7.08 4.19 -44.94
CA ILE A 410 -7.72 4.00 -46.25
C ILE A 410 -6.85 3.18 -47.21
N ARG A 411 -5.84 2.47 -46.70
CA ARG A 411 -4.89 1.71 -47.53
C ARG A 411 -5.50 0.56 -48.30
N HIS A 412 -6.65 0.05 -47.85
CA HIS A 412 -7.38 -0.98 -48.59
C HIS A 412 -7.69 -0.51 -50.02
N GLU A 413 -8.10 0.75 -50.15
CA GLU A 413 -8.51 1.37 -51.41
C GLU A 413 -7.35 2.17 -52.04
N LEU A 414 -6.49 2.78 -51.21
CA LEU A 414 -5.35 3.60 -51.64
C LEU A 414 -4.04 3.16 -50.94
N PRO A 415 -3.37 2.09 -51.39
CA PRO A 415 -2.23 1.47 -50.70
C PRO A 415 -1.01 2.38 -50.49
N LYS A 416 -0.89 3.46 -51.27
CA LYS A 416 0.22 4.42 -51.19
C LYS A 416 0.07 5.45 -50.06
N ILE A 417 -1.13 5.62 -49.52
CA ILE A 417 -1.40 6.60 -48.47
C ILE A 417 -1.06 6.00 -47.11
N LEU A 418 -0.35 6.76 -46.28
CA LEU A 418 -0.06 6.35 -44.91
C LEU A 418 -1.27 6.63 -44.01
N PRO A 419 -1.61 5.72 -43.06
CA PRO A 419 -2.67 6.00 -42.10
C PRO A 419 -2.33 7.21 -41.24
N ARG A 420 -3.35 7.96 -40.85
CA ARG A 420 -3.23 9.07 -39.90
C ARG A 420 -3.77 8.68 -38.55
N LEU A 421 -3.09 9.16 -37.51
CA LEU A 421 -3.53 9.07 -36.12
C LEU A 421 -3.85 10.47 -35.64
N ILE A 422 -5.10 10.72 -35.24
CA ILE A 422 -5.57 12.06 -34.90
C ILE A 422 -6.07 12.05 -33.46
N GLN A 423 -5.61 12.98 -32.63
CA GLN A 423 -5.98 13.02 -31.22
C GLN A 423 -7.46 13.41 -31.05
N ILE A 424 -8.15 12.79 -30.08
CA ILE A 424 -9.50 13.22 -29.67
C ILE A 424 -9.36 14.21 -28.52
N ASP A 425 -9.41 15.50 -28.85
CA ASP A 425 -9.14 16.60 -27.92
C ASP A 425 -10.40 17.24 -27.35
N THR A 426 -11.47 17.33 -28.15
CA THR A 426 -12.69 18.04 -27.77
C THR A 426 -13.84 17.11 -27.42
N THR A 427 -14.72 17.58 -26.53
CA THR A 427 -15.96 16.86 -26.23
C THR A 427 -16.88 16.77 -27.46
N GLN A 428 -16.82 17.75 -28.37
CA GLN A 428 -17.57 17.75 -29.62
C GLN A 428 -17.08 16.68 -30.60
N GLN A 429 -15.75 16.50 -30.74
CA GLN A 429 -15.17 15.39 -31.50
C GLN A 429 -15.67 14.05 -30.98
N ARG A 430 -15.63 13.84 -29.66
CA ARG A 430 -16.11 12.59 -29.03
C ARG A 430 -17.61 12.37 -29.24
N ARG A 431 -18.45 13.40 -29.10
CA ARG A 431 -19.89 13.32 -29.36
C ARG A 431 -20.19 12.99 -30.81
N SER A 432 -19.47 13.61 -31.76
CA SER A 432 -19.65 13.38 -33.19
C SER A 432 -19.30 11.94 -33.58
N LEU A 433 -18.20 11.40 -33.03
CA LEU A 433 -17.83 9.99 -33.21
C LEU A 433 -18.89 9.04 -32.66
N LEU A 434 -19.37 9.26 -31.44
CA LEU A 434 -20.41 8.42 -30.83
C LEU A 434 -21.73 8.46 -31.60
N ALA A 435 -22.16 9.65 -32.04
CA ALA A 435 -23.37 9.83 -32.83
C ALA A 435 -23.26 9.09 -34.16
N ALA A 436 -22.17 9.29 -34.88
CA ALA A 436 -21.92 8.59 -36.14
C ALA A 436 -21.82 7.07 -35.91
N GLY A 437 -21.02 6.60 -34.95
CA GLY A 437 -20.85 5.18 -34.65
C GLY A 437 -22.18 4.48 -34.38
N LYS A 438 -23.11 5.13 -33.66
CA LYS A 438 -24.46 4.60 -33.44
C LYS A 438 -25.23 4.42 -34.75
N VAL A 439 -25.22 5.42 -35.62
CA VAL A 439 -25.94 5.39 -36.90
C VAL A 439 -25.33 4.34 -37.84
N PHE A 440 -24.00 4.31 -37.97
CA PHE A 440 -23.30 3.34 -38.82
C PHE A 440 -23.46 1.90 -38.33
N ALA A 441 -23.58 1.67 -37.02
CA ALA A 441 -23.84 0.34 -36.46
C ALA A 441 -25.29 -0.12 -36.65
N SER A 442 -26.25 0.80 -36.73
CA SER A 442 -27.67 0.46 -36.93
C SER A 442 -28.05 0.25 -38.40
N CYS A 443 -27.22 0.70 -39.35
CA CYS A 443 -27.51 0.59 -40.78
C CYS A 443 -27.05 -0.75 -41.37
N GLU A 444 -27.77 -1.23 -42.39
CA GLU A 444 -27.36 -2.39 -43.17
C GLU A 444 -26.03 -2.13 -43.89
N SER A 445 -25.11 -3.12 -43.87
CA SER A 445 -23.73 -2.98 -44.36
C SER A 445 -23.62 -2.58 -45.84
N ASN A 446 -24.68 -2.73 -46.63
CA ASN A 446 -24.69 -2.45 -48.06
C ASN A 446 -25.17 -1.03 -48.42
N LEU A 447 -25.76 -0.28 -47.48
CA LEU A 447 -26.37 1.04 -47.75
C LEU A 447 -25.35 2.09 -48.21
N GLU A 448 -24.13 2.03 -47.67
CA GLU A 448 -23.08 2.96 -48.09
C GLU A 448 -22.69 2.81 -49.57
N GLY A 449 -22.86 1.62 -50.13
CA GLY A 449 -22.45 1.32 -51.49
C GLY A 449 -20.95 1.49 -51.75
N ASN A 450 -20.58 1.38 -53.03
CA ASN A 450 -19.20 1.53 -53.49
C ASN A 450 -18.77 3.01 -53.58
N LEU A 451 -17.47 3.26 -53.79
CA LEU A 451 -16.91 4.61 -53.90
C LEU A 451 -17.62 5.50 -54.92
N ARG A 452 -18.05 4.94 -56.07
CA ARG A 452 -18.75 5.71 -57.10
C ARG A 452 -20.11 6.21 -56.60
N GLN A 453 -20.87 5.35 -55.91
CA GLN A 453 -22.13 5.71 -55.29
C GLN A 453 -21.93 6.76 -54.19
N ARG A 454 -20.93 6.59 -53.32
CA ARG A 454 -20.59 7.58 -52.28
C ARG A 454 -20.23 8.94 -52.86
N ARG A 455 -19.46 8.99 -53.95
CA ARG A 455 -19.12 10.25 -54.65
C ARG A 455 -20.36 10.93 -55.22
N TYR A 456 -21.21 10.17 -55.91
CA TYR A 456 -22.46 10.70 -56.45
C TYR A 456 -23.35 11.30 -55.35
N ARG A 457 -23.51 10.58 -54.23
CA ARG A 457 -24.26 11.08 -53.06
C ARG A 457 -23.59 12.30 -52.44
N PHE A 458 -22.26 12.30 -52.32
CA PHE A 458 -21.50 13.46 -51.85
C PHE A 458 -21.86 14.72 -52.61
N ASP A 459 -21.76 14.68 -53.94
CA ASP A 459 -22.03 15.84 -54.77
C ASP A 459 -23.51 16.30 -54.60
N ARG A 460 -24.47 15.37 -54.62
CA ARG A 460 -25.91 15.66 -54.42
C ARG A 460 -26.24 16.29 -53.06
N VAL A 461 -25.72 15.72 -51.97
CA VAL A 461 -25.99 16.22 -50.61
C VAL A 461 -25.31 17.55 -50.38
N THR A 462 -24.08 17.76 -50.87
CA THR A 462 -23.41 19.06 -50.73
C THR A 462 -24.12 20.17 -51.52
N GLU A 463 -24.59 19.89 -52.74
CA GLU A 463 -25.43 20.81 -53.52
C GLU A 463 -26.74 21.14 -52.78
N TRP A 464 -27.39 20.14 -52.19
CA TRP A 464 -28.63 20.36 -51.44
C TRP A 464 -28.43 21.13 -50.14
N LEU A 465 -27.39 20.79 -49.35
CA LEU A 465 -27.08 21.47 -48.09
C LEU A 465 -26.78 22.95 -48.32
N THR A 466 -26.00 23.25 -49.36
CA THR A 466 -25.68 24.65 -49.72
C THR A 466 -26.93 25.39 -50.21
N ALA A 467 -27.70 24.81 -51.14
CA ALA A 467 -28.93 25.44 -51.62
C ALA A 467 -29.96 25.72 -50.52
N THR A 468 -30.06 24.81 -49.53
CA THR A 468 -31.09 24.89 -48.47
C THR A 468 -30.69 25.81 -47.32
N PHE A 469 -29.41 25.79 -46.91
CA PHE A 469 -28.98 26.44 -45.67
C PHE A 469 -28.02 27.62 -45.87
N SER A 470 -27.48 27.86 -47.09
CA SER A 470 -26.57 28.99 -47.34
C SER A 470 -27.26 30.36 -47.33
N GLN A 471 -28.59 30.44 -47.53
CA GLN A 471 -29.32 31.73 -47.47
C GLN A 471 -29.55 32.23 -46.03
N ASP A 472 -29.57 31.34 -45.04
CA ASP A 472 -29.77 31.71 -43.63
C ASP A 472 -28.52 32.30 -42.95
N GLN A 473 -27.35 32.28 -43.60
CA GLN A 473 -26.10 32.83 -43.05
C GLN A 473 -25.89 34.32 -43.33
N ALA A 474 -26.70 34.95 -44.20
CA ALA A 474 -26.57 36.37 -44.51
C ALA A 474 -27.35 37.30 -43.56
N VAL A 475 -28.10 36.76 -42.59
CA VAL A 475 -29.01 37.53 -41.70
C VAL A 475 -28.73 37.31 -40.21
N ALA A 476 -27.66 36.59 -39.84
CA ALA A 476 -27.18 36.48 -38.46
C ALA A 476 -25.77 37.06 -38.34
#